data_AF-A0A2H5ZWH6-F1
#
_entry.id   AF-A0A2H5ZWH6-F1
#
_cell.length_a   1.000
_cell.length_b   1.000
_cell.length_c   1.000
_cell.angle_alpha   90.00
_cell.angle_beta   90.00
_cell.angle_gamma   90.00
#
_symmetry.space_group_name_H-M   'P 1'
#
loop_
_entity.id
_entity.type
_entity.pdbx_description
1 polymer ?
#
loop_
_entity_poly.entity_id
_entity_poly.type
_entity_poly.pdbx_seq_one_letter_code
_entity_poly.pdbx_strand_id
1 'polypeptide(L)'
;MGGAQLFYITGADAIHQILRGERHQTEELLRLCEFIAASRPGYSLNHEDWQNSNIARAYRDRIHLLEIPALAISSTEIRWRVRHGKPIRYLVPEAVEQYIAKHALYREGEGTA
;
A
#
# COMPACT_ATOMS: atom_id res chain seq x y z
N MET A 1 -5.85 28.40 -16.91
CA MET A 1 -5.33 27.01 -16.97
C MET A 1 -5.82 26.29 -15.73
N GLY A 2 -6.66 25.27 -15.88
CA GLY A 2 -7.05 24.44 -14.74
C GLY A 2 -5.89 23.52 -14.38
N GLY A 3 -5.28 23.71 -13.21
CA GLY A 3 -4.26 22.80 -12.70
C GLY A 3 -4.88 21.46 -12.29
N ALA A 4 -4.08 20.39 -12.36
CA ALA A 4 -4.46 19.10 -11.81
C ALA A 4 -3.98 18.99 -10.35
N GLN A 5 -4.77 18.33 -9.50
CA GLN A 5 -4.36 17.96 -8.14
C GLN A 5 -3.82 16.53 -8.16
N LEU A 6 -2.69 16.33 -7.47
CA LEU A 6 -2.07 15.01 -7.32
C LEU A 6 -2.43 14.42 -5.96
N PHE A 7 -2.85 13.16 -5.97
CA PHE A 7 -3.14 12.37 -4.77
C PHE A 7 -2.25 11.13 -4.74
N TYR A 8 -1.46 10.98 -3.67
CA TYR A 8 -0.64 9.82 -3.42
C TYR A 8 -1.36 8.87 -2.46
N ILE A 9 -1.85 7.76 -2.99
CA ILE A 9 -2.59 6.75 -2.22
C ILE A 9 -1.61 5.69 -1.74
N THR A 10 -1.61 5.42 -0.44
CA THR A 10 -0.74 4.41 0.16
C THR A 10 -1.38 3.79 1.41
N GLY A 11 -0.85 2.65 1.86
CA GLY A 11 -1.28 2.04 3.12
C GLY A 11 -0.86 2.88 4.33
N ALA A 12 -1.65 2.81 5.41
CA ALA A 12 -1.37 3.53 6.64
C ALA A 12 0.01 3.22 7.24
N ASP A 13 0.52 1.98 7.13
CA ASP A 13 1.87 1.60 7.57
C ASP A 13 2.98 2.43 6.90
N ALA A 14 2.82 2.74 5.61
CA ALA A 14 3.79 3.55 4.88
C ALA A 14 3.72 5.03 5.30
N ILE A 15 2.53 5.52 5.69
CA ILE A 15 2.35 6.89 6.18
C ILE A 15 3.08 7.08 7.52
N HIS A 16 3.10 6.09 8.41
CA HIS A 16 3.90 6.19 9.64
C HIS A 16 5.39 6.42 9.36
N GLN A 17 5.97 5.69 8.41
CA GLN A 17 7.38 5.86 8.02
C GLN A 17 7.63 7.24 7.41
N ILE A 18 6.70 7.74 6.59
CA ILE A 18 6.75 9.08 6.01
C ILE A 18 6.69 10.12 7.14
N LEU A 19 5.71 10.03 8.04
CA LEU A 19 5.54 10.97 9.14
C LEU A 19 6.75 10.98 10.09
N ARG A 20 7.45 9.86 10.27
CA ARG A 20 8.67 9.77 11.08
C ARG A 20 9.94 10.26 10.36
N GLY A 21 9.86 10.61 9.08
CA GLY A 21 11.01 11.04 8.28
C GLY A 21 11.94 9.90 7.86
N GLU A 22 11.48 8.64 7.95
CA GLU A 22 12.23 7.44 7.58
C GLU A 22 12.28 7.20 6.05
N ARG A 23 11.69 8.12 5.27
CA ARG A 23 11.64 8.09 3.80
C ARG A 23 12.40 9.29 3.24
N HIS A 24 13.20 9.03 2.21
CA HIS A 24 13.95 10.07 1.50
C HIS A 24 13.00 11.13 0.92
N GLN A 25 13.37 12.40 1.02
CA GLN A 25 12.63 13.55 0.44
C GLN A 25 11.15 13.65 0.86
N THR A 26 10.80 13.19 2.06
CA THR A 26 9.43 13.26 2.60
C THR A 26 8.79 14.64 2.47
N GLU A 27 9.52 15.71 2.81
CA GLU A 27 8.98 17.06 2.74
C GLU A 27 8.67 17.51 1.31
N GLU A 28 9.47 17.10 0.34
CA GLU A 28 9.24 17.43 -1.07
C GLU A 28 7.97 16.73 -1.58
N LEU A 29 7.82 15.44 -1.25
CA LEU A 29 6.61 14.68 -1.58
C LEU A 29 5.36 15.33 -0.98
N LEU A 30 5.42 15.72 0.29
CA LEU A 30 4.34 16.43 1.01
C LEU A 30 4.05 17.84 0.49
N ARG A 31 4.95 18.44 -0.31
CA ARG A 31 4.68 19.71 -1.03
C ARG A 31 4.05 19.48 -2.40
N LEU A 32 4.35 18.37 -3.07
CA LEU A 32 3.90 18.11 -4.44
C LEU A 32 2.47 17.54 -4.53
N CYS A 33 2.00 16.82 -3.51
CA CYS A 33 0.71 16.15 -3.56
C CYS A 33 -0.03 16.11 -2.22
N GLU A 34 -1.32 15.78 -2.30
CA GLU A 34 -2.15 15.32 -1.19
C GLU A 34 -1.88 13.83 -0.94
N PHE A 35 -2.03 13.36 0.29
CA PHE A 35 -1.81 11.98 0.69
C PHE A 35 -3.11 11.33 1.12
N ILE A 36 -3.37 10.12 0.64
CA ILE A 36 -4.49 9.29 1.08
C ILE A 36 -3.93 8.07 1.78
N ALA A 37 -4.08 8.04 3.10
CA ALA A 37 -3.68 6.95 3.98
C ALA A 37 -4.82 5.93 4.08
N ALA A 38 -4.77 4.87 3.27
CA ALA A 38 -5.74 3.79 3.31
C ALA A 38 -5.46 2.87 4.51
N SER A 39 -6.38 2.79 5.46
CA SER A 39 -6.26 1.98 6.67
C SER A 39 -7.25 0.81 6.68
N ARG A 40 -6.85 -0.32 7.27
CA ARG A 40 -7.76 -1.44 7.54
C ARG A 40 -8.65 -1.11 8.75
N PRO A 41 -9.80 -1.77 8.94
CA PRO A 41 -10.63 -1.56 10.11
C PRO A 41 -9.83 -1.85 11.39
N GLY A 42 -9.94 -0.95 12.37
CA GLY A 42 -9.19 -1.01 13.62
C GLY A 42 -7.77 -0.44 13.56
N TYR A 43 -7.35 0.12 12.42
CA TYR A 43 -6.07 0.81 12.28
C TYR A 43 -6.26 2.32 12.31
N SER A 44 -5.80 2.96 13.38
CA SER A 44 -5.74 4.41 13.53
C SER A 44 -4.32 4.93 13.38
N LEU A 45 -4.13 6.07 12.71
CA LEU A 45 -2.92 6.86 12.94
C LEU A 45 -2.94 7.32 14.40
N ASN A 46 -1.96 6.87 15.19
CA ASN A 46 -1.94 7.15 16.62
C ASN A 46 -1.63 8.64 16.87
N HIS A 47 -2.19 9.18 17.95
CA HIS A 47 -2.04 10.58 18.34
C HIS A 47 -0.56 10.98 18.51
N GLU A 48 0.29 10.02 18.89
CA GLU A 48 1.73 10.20 19.05
C GLU A 48 2.47 10.48 17.73
N ASP A 49 2.09 9.84 16.62
CA ASP A 49 2.73 10.06 15.32
C ASP A 49 2.47 11.48 14.80
N TRP A 50 1.32 12.06 15.16
CA TRP A 50 0.96 13.45 14.87
C TRP A 50 1.65 14.47 15.79
N GLN A 51 1.83 14.12 17.07
CA GLN A 51 2.37 15.04 18.08
C GLN A 51 3.88 15.16 18.04
N ASN A 52 4.59 14.05 17.75
CA ASN A 52 6.05 13.99 17.85
C ASN A 52 6.77 14.29 16.54
N SER A 53 6.04 14.51 15.44
CA SER A 53 6.62 14.84 14.14
C SER A 53 6.32 16.27 13.71
N ASN A 54 7.39 17.07 13.55
CA ASN A 54 7.29 18.43 12.99
C ASN A 54 6.72 18.41 11.56
N ILE A 55 7.05 17.37 10.79
CA ILE A 55 6.56 17.17 9.42
C ILE A 55 5.05 16.87 9.45
N ALA A 56 4.60 15.98 10.34
CA ALA A 56 3.19 15.64 10.47
C ALA A 56 2.33 16.87 10.79
N ARG A 57 2.80 17.76 11.69
CA ARG A 57 2.09 19.00 11.98
C ARG A 57 2.05 19.97 10.80
N ALA A 58 3.16 20.13 10.09
CA ALA A 58 3.28 21.10 9.00
C ALA A 58 2.40 20.75 7.79
N TYR A 59 2.12 19.47 7.57
CA TYR A 59 1.37 18.99 6.41
C TYR A 59 0.08 18.24 6.77
N ARG A 60 -0.46 18.48 7.98
CA ARG A 60 -1.64 17.79 8.50
C ARG A 60 -2.85 17.87 7.56
N ASP A 61 -3.10 19.06 7.03
CA ASP A 61 -4.26 19.32 6.16
C ASP A 61 -4.14 18.66 4.78
N ARG A 62 -2.97 18.09 4.48
CA ARG A 62 -2.67 17.41 3.21
C ARG A 62 -2.75 15.89 3.30
N ILE A 63 -3.11 15.36 4.46
CA ILE A 63 -3.13 13.92 4.74
C ILE A 63 -4.56 13.52 5.10
N HIS A 64 -5.14 12.70 4.24
CA HIS A 64 -6.52 12.22 4.32
C HIS A 64 -6.51 10.77 4.75
N LEU A 65 -7.25 10.43 5.81
CA LEU A 65 -7.44 9.05 6.23
C LEU A 65 -8.64 8.45 5.50
N LEU A 66 -8.43 7.28 4.90
CA LEU A 66 -9.49 6.52 4.24
C LEU A 66 -9.55 5.12 4.84
N GLU A 67 -10.60 4.84 5.62
CA GLU A 67 -10.85 3.48 6.07
C GLU A 67 -11.36 2.64 4.90
N ILE A 68 -10.68 1.52 4.63
CA ILE A 68 -11.08 0.57 3.60
C ILE A 68 -11.60 -0.72 4.24
N PRO A 69 -12.59 -1.39 3.63
CA PRO A 69 -13.06 -2.68 4.13
C PRO A 69 -11.91 -3.68 4.27
N ALA A 70 -12.00 -4.56 5.27
CA ALA A 70 -11.03 -5.63 5.48
C ALA A 70 -11.07 -6.66 4.34
N LEU A 71 -10.33 -6.41 3.27
CA LEU A 71 -9.90 -7.45 2.33
C LEU A 71 -8.57 -8.01 2.84
N ALA A 72 -8.64 -9.16 3.50
CA ALA A 72 -7.47 -9.90 3.98
C ALA A 72 -6.72 -10.59 2.82
N ILE A 73 -6.33 -9.80 1.81
CA ILE A 73 -5.57 -10.25 0.64
C ILE A 73 -4.21 -9.58 0.70
N SER A 74 -3.14 -10.36 0.56
CA SER A 74 -1.77 -9.84 0.49
C SER A 74 -1.02 -10.53 -0.64
N SER A 75 -0.10 -9.81 -1.27
CA SER A 75 0.74 -10.40 -2.33
C SER A 75 1.59 -11.56 -1.82
N THR A 76 1.97 -11.55 -0.53
CA THR A 76 2.67 -12.68 0.11
C THR A 76 1.82 -13.94 0.10
N GLU A 77 0.56 -13.84 0.52
CA GLU A 77 -0.38 -14.96 0.52
C GLU A 77 -0.69 -15.45 -0.91
N ILE A 78 -0.88 -14.53 -1.87
CA ILE A 78 -1.11 -14.89 -3.28
C ILE A 78 0.07 -15.70 -3.83
N ARG A 79 1.30 -15.22 -3.65
CA ARG A 79 2.50 -15.95 -4.12
C ARG A 79 2.65 -17.30 -3.42
N TRP A 80 2.37 -17.37 -2.12
CA TRP A 80 2.40 -18.62 -1.38
C TRP A 80 1.37 -19.63 -1.92
N ARG A 81 0.12 -19.20 -2.16
CA ARG A 81 -0.94 -20.04 -2.74
C ARG A 81 -0.52 -20.60 -4.10
N VAL A 82 0.01 -19.74 -4.98
CA VAL A 82 0.48 -20.15 -6.32
C VAL A 82 1.59 -21.19 -6.23
N ARG A 83 2.59 -20.99 -5.34
CA ARG A 83 3.67 -21.97 -5.10
C ARG A 83 3.14 -23.34 -4.67
N HIS A 84 2.07 -23.36 -3.86
CA HIS A 84 1.51 -24.59 -3.28
C HIS A 84 0.33 -25.15 -4.09
N GLY A 85 0.13 -24.69 -5.34
CA GLY A 85 -0.98 -25.15 -6.20
C GLY A 85 -2.37 -24.85 -5.64
N LYS A 86 -2.49 -23.86 -4.74
CA LYS A 86 -3.78 -23.44 -4.16
C LYS A 86 -4.47 -22.41 -5.08
N PRO A 87 -5.80 -22.43 -5.16
CA PRO A 87 -6.54 -21.49 -6.02
C PRO A 87 -6.41 -20.05 -5.52
N ILE A 88 -6.35 -19.11 -6.46
CA ILE A 88 -6.35 -17.67 -6.20
C ILE A 88 -7.57 -16.93 -6.81
N ARG A 89 -8.51 -17.69 -7.38
CA ARG A 89 -9.79 -17.17 -7.89
C ARG A 89 -10.50 -16.33 -6.83
N TYR A 90 -11.07 -15.20 -7.25
CA TYR A 90 -11.75 -14.21 -6.40
C TYR A 90 -10.83 -13.40 -5.46
N LEU A 91 -9.53 -13.69 -5.42
CA LEU A 91 -8.56 -12.87 -4.68
C LEU A 91 -7.86 -11.85 -5.57
N VAL A 92 -7.86 -12.11 -6.87
CA VAL A 92 -7.32 -11.24 -7.92
C VAL A 92 -8.33 -11.19 -9.07
N PRO A 93 -8.28 -10.15 -9.93
CA PRO A 93 -9.05 -10.15 -11.17
C PRO A 93 -8.73 -11.37 -12.02
N GLU A 94 -9.72 -11.90 -12.75
CA GLU A 94 -9.56 -13.10 -13.57
C GLU A 94 -8.40 -13.00 -14.56
N ALA A 95 -8.25 -11.84 -15.21
CA ALA A 95 -7.14 -11.59 -16.14
C ALA A 95 -5.75 -11.73 -15.47
N VAL A 96 -5.64 -11.40 -14.18
CA VAL A 96 -4.40 -11.54 -13.40
C VAL A 96 -4.14 -13.00 -13.04
N GLU A 97 -5.18 -13.75 -12.63
CA GLU A 97 -5.10 -15.20 -12.38
C GLU A 97 -4.62 -15.94 -13.64
N GLN A 98 -5.26 -15.65 -14.79
CA GLN A 98 -4.90 -16.23 -16.08
C GLN A 98 -3.47 -15.88 -16.49
N TYR A 99 -3.05 -14.63 -16.27
CA TYR A 99 -1.68 -14.20 -16.58
C TYR A 99 -0.64 -14.94 -15.75
N ILE A 100 -0.86 -15.06 -14.43
CA ILE A 100 0.02 -15.81 -13.52
C ILE A 100 0.14 -17.27 -13.98
N ALA A 101 -0.99 -17.91 -14.34
CA ALA A 101 -1.00 -19.30 -14.80
C ALA A 101 -0.28 -19.47 -16.14
N LYS A 102 -0.57 -18.61 -17.12
CA LYS A 102 0.03 -18.65 -18.47
C LYS A 102 1.54 -18.50 -18.45
N HIS A 103 2.06 -17.63 -17.58
CA HIS A 103 3.48 -17.32 -17.49
C HIS A 103 4.20 -18.09 -16.38
N ALA A 104 3.54 -19.05 -15.72
CA ALA A 104 4.09 -19.83 -14.60
C ALA A 104 4.73 -18.95 -13.50
N LEU A 105 4.20 -17.75 -13.28
CA LEU A 105 4.75 -16.82 -12.29
C LEU A 105 4.61 -17.40 -10.89
N TYR A 106 5.63 -17.17 -10.06
CA TYR A 106 5.67 -17.62 -8.67
C TYR A 106 5.62 -19.13 -8.48
N ARG A 107 5.75 -19.94 -9.53
CA ARG A 107 6.10 -21.35 -9.38
C ARG A 107 7.60 -21.44 -9.13
N GLU A 108 8.01 -22.31 -8.22
CA GLU A 108 9.42 -22.69 -8.18
C GLU A 108 9.71 -23.37 -9.52
N GLY A 109 10.75 -22.89 -10.23
CA GLY A 109 11.18 -23.57 -11.44
C GLY A 109 11.49 -25.02 -11.10
N GLU A 110 11.20 -25.95 -11.99
CA GLU A 110 11.79 -27.27 -11.96
C GLU A 110 13.31 -27.10 -12.07
N GLY A 111 13.96 -26.84 -10.94
CA GLY A 111 15.37 -27.09 -10.76
C GLY A 111 15.50 -28.60 -10.84
N THR A 112 15.89 -29.07 -12.01
CA THR A 112 16.46 -30.40 -12.21
C THR A 112 17.37 -30.74 -11.03
N ALA A 113 16.93 -31.69 -10.21
CA ALA A 113 17.77 -32.48 -9.33
C ALA A 113 17.70 -33.92 -9.83
#